data_AF-A0A7Y9HR77-F1
#
_entry.id   AF-A0A7Y9HR77-F1
#
_cell.length_a   1.000
_cell.length_b   1.000
_cell.length_c   1.000
_cell.angle_alpha   90.00
_cell.angle_beta   90.00
_cell.angle_gamma   90.00
#
_symmetry.space_group_name_H-M   'P 1'
#
loop_
_entity.id
_entity.type
_entity.pdbx_description
1 polymer ?
#
loop_
_entity_poly.entity_id
_entity_poly.type
_entity_poly.pdbx_seq_one_letter_code
_entity_poly.pdbx_strand_id
1 'polypeptide(L)'
;MKINKKRLLPVGIGLFVFAMVVLQADKAWSEKQQQLDLITDFYRDHLARPDKRQPSQVPPGFYSKDLEALVDANIQLCYSLSRSDDVCGYGADGDVFLDAQDVSPSLDFDRSSFKISRVDDNVVEATFNVYPDMGTAYDRQIRYVLVQEDDGWRVNDMLFSQNRSMRVELQQENDAILARARDLGDTAGWVFNYLRNDDMLDRAVRFIAFPVQVCDQYGICTAMKRDDPRLMQALDYLADNKGDNDQLPRPGEVQASDGKVVPIGALDFTFQNRAWWVTKIDLRRLAP
;
A
#
# COMPACT_ATOMS: atom_id res chain seq x y z
N MET A 1 1.34 71.28 -25.31
CA MET A 1 1.23 70.09 -26.17
C MET A 1 -0.19 69.53 -26.07
N LYS A 2 -1.03 69.59 -27.12
CA LYS A 2 -2.43 69.10 -27.08
C LYS A 2 -2.45 67.59 -27.32
N ILE A 3 -2.59 66.80 -26.25
CA ILE A 3 -2.68 65.34 -26.37
C ILE A 3 -4.06 64.97 -26.95
N ASN A 4 -4.06 64.20 -28.04
CA ASN A 4 -5.28 63.80 -28.72
C ASN A 4 -5.99 62.69 -27.95
N LYS A 5 -6.97 63.07 -27.11
CA LYS A 5 -7.72 62.17 -26.22
C LYS A 5 -8.38 60.99 -26.94
N LYS A 6 -8.69 61.11 -28.24
CA LYS A 6 -9.26 60.02 -29.06
C LYS A 6 -8.31 58.84 -29.27
N ARG A 7 -6.99 59.03 -29.12
CA ARG A 7 -5.99 57.96 -29.24
C ARG A 7 -5.60 57.33 -27.90
N LEU A 8 -5.96 57.93 -26.76
CA LEU A 8 -5.61 57.41 -25.44
C LEU A 8 -6.40 56.15 -25.05
N LEU A 9 -7.69 56.08 -25.41
CA LEU A 9 -8.54 54.93 -25.11
C LEU A 9 -8.08 53.62 -25.80
N PRO A 10 -7.83 53.58 -27.13
CA PRO A 10 -7.37 52.36 -27.79
C PRO A 10 -5.96 51.94 -27.34
N VAL A 11 -5.08 52.89 -27.03
CA VAL A 11 -3.74 52.60 -26.48
C VAL A 11 -3.85 52.01 -25.07
N GLY A 12 -4.71 52.56 -24.22
CA GLY A 12 -4.96 52.02 -22.87
C GLY A 12 -5.53 50.60 -22.90
N ILE A 13 -6.49 50.33 -23.77
CA ILE A 13 -7.05 48.97 -23.97
C ILE A 13 -5.96 48.02 -24.48
N GLY A 14 -5.14 48.45 -25.46
CA GLY A 14 -4.05 47.64 -25.99
C GLY A 14 -3.00 47.27 -24.93
N LEU A 15 -2.61 48.23 -24.08
CA LEU A 15 -1.68 47.98 -22.97
C LEU A 15 -2.27 47.05 -21.90
N PHE A 16 -3.56 47.17 -21.61
CA PHE A 16 -4.25 46.31 -20.64
C PHE A 16 -4.33 44.86 -21.12
N VAL A 17 -4.69 44.64 -22.39
CA VAL A 17 -4.69 43.29 -23.00
C VAL A 17 -3.29 42.70 -23.01
N PHE A 18 -2.27 43.48 -23.36
CA PHE A 18 -0.88 43.02 -23.31
C PHE A 18 -0.44 42.62 -21.90
N ALA A 19 -0.78 43.43 -20.88
CA ALA A 19 -0.48 43.10 -19.48
C ALA A 19 -1.18 41.79 -19.02
N MET A 20 -2.44 41.58 -19.42
CA MET A 20 -3.14 40.32 -19.13
C MET A 20 -2.46 39.10 -19.77
N VAL A 21 -2.01 39.22 -21.03
CA VAL A 21 -1.31 38.13 -21.72
C VAL A 21 0.03 37.82 -21.05
N VAL A 22 0.80 38.84 -20.65
CA VAL A 22 2.07 38.65 -19.94
C VAL A 22 1.85 37.98 -18.58
N LEU A 23 0.84 38.40 -17.82
CA LEU A 23 0.51 37.78 -16.54
C LEU A 23 0.07 36.31 -16.67
N GLN A 24 -0.68 35.97 -17.71
CA GLN A 24 -1.06 34.58 -17.98
C GLN A 24 0.16 33.73 -18.38
N ALA A 25 1.08 34.29 -19.17
CA ALA A 25 2.31 33.60 -19.56
C ALA A 25 3.23 33.36 -18.35
N ASP A 26 3.38 34.35 -17.46
CA ASP A 26 4.17 34.24 -16.23
C ASP A 26 3.57 33.20 -15.28
N LYS A 27 2.25 33.24 -15.09
CA LYS A 27 1.53 32.24 -14.29
C LYS A 27 1.72 30.82 -14.86
N ALA A 28 1.53 30.64 -16.16
CA ALA A 28 1.70 29.34 -16.81
C ALA A 28 3.15 28.83 -16.74
N TRP A 29 4.13 29.73 -16.77
CA TRP A 29 5.53 29.36 -16.59
C TRP A 29 5.83 28.96 -15.14
N SER A 30 5.31 29.71 -14.17
CA SER A 30 5.42 29.39 -12.75
C SER A 30 4.80 28.03 -12.41
N GLU A 31 3.59 27.75 -12.91
CA GLU A 31 2.93 26.45 -12.71
C GLU A 31 3.77 25.30 -13.29
N LYS A 32 4.30 25.46 -14.49
CA LYS A 32 5.19 24.47 -15.12
C LYS A 32 6.44 24.22 -14.29
N GLN A 33 7.05 25.27 -13.77
CA GLN A 33 8.26 25.14 -12.96
C GLN A 33 7.95 24.45 -11.63
N GLN A 34 6.84 24.78 -10.97
CA GLN A 34 6.41 24.12 -9.73
C GLN A 34 6.22 22.61 -9.88
N GLN A 35 5.67 22.15 -11.01
CA GLN A 35 5.53 20.72 -11.29
C GLN A 35 6.88 20.00 -11.37
N LEU A 36 7.88 20.61 -12.03
CA LEU A 36 9.22 20.06 -12.15
C LEU A 36 9.97 20.11 -10.81
N ASP A 37 9.84 21.23 -10.08
CA ASP A 37 10.49 21.43 -8.78
C ASP A 37 9.97 20.42 -7.76
N LEU A 38 8.65 20.16 -7.71
CA LEU A 38 8.05 19.16 -6.81
C LEU A 38 8.77 17.80 -6.86
N ILE A 39 8.98 17.28 -8.07
CA ILE A 39 9.60 15.97 -8.25
C ILE A 39 11.13 16.07 -8.12
N THR A 40 11.74 17.15 -8.61
CA THR A 40 13.20 17.35 -8.51
C THR A 40 13.66 17.43 -7.06
N ASP A 41 12.96 18.23 -6.25
CA ASP A 41 13.29 18.42 -4.84
C ASP A 41 13.06 17.14 -4.04
N PHE A 42 11.99 16.40 -4.37
CA PHE A 42 11.77 15.07 -3.82
C PHE A 42 12.96 14.13 -4.08
N TYR A 43 13.40 13.97 -5.33
CA TYR A 43 14.52 13.08 -5.66
C TYR A 43 15.84 13.55 -5.06
N ARG A 44 16.05 14.87 -4.97
CA ARG A 44 17.24 15.43 -4.32
C ARG A 44 17.30 15.03 -2.85
N ASP A 45 16.18 15.12 -2.12
CA ASP A 45 16.12 14.71 -0.72
C ASP A 45 16.20 13.19 -0.55
N HIS A 46 15.43 12.44 -1.35
CA HIS A 46 15.37 10.97 -1.32
C HIS A 46 16.73 10.32 -1.57
N LEU A 47 17.46 10.80 -2.59
CA LEU A 47 18.78 10.26 -2.93
C LEU A 47 19.90 10.70 -1.98
N ALA A 48 19.73 11.81 -1.25
CA ALA A 48 20.70 12.30 -0.27
C ALA A 48 20.74 11.47 1.03
N ARG A 49 19.76 10.58 1.27
CA ARG A 49 19.60 9.83 2.53
C ARG A 49 19.59 8.31 2.31
N PRO A 50 20.72 7.68 1.91
CA PRO A 50 20.78 6.26 1.57
C PRO A 50 20.21 5.32 2.65
N ASP A 51 20.49 5.61 3.92
CA ASP A 51 20.03 4.77 5.05
C ASP A 51 18.53 4.93 5.37
N LYS A 52 17.84 5.88 4.71
CA LYS A 52 16.45 6.23 4.98
C LYS A 52 15.55 6.16 3.74
N ARG A 53 16.01 5.54 2.64
CA ARG A 53 15.21 5.32 1.42
C ARG A 53 14.13 4.27 1.66
N GLN A 54 13.15 4.60 2.50
CA GLN A 54 11.96 3.78 2.70
C GLN A 54 10.80 4.37 1.91
N PRO A 55 10.02 3.54 1.19
CA PRO A 55 8.84 3.97 0.42
C PRO A 55 7.79 4.75 1.22
N SER A 56 7.77 4.57 2.54
CA SER A 56 6.89 5.26 3.49
C SER A 56 7.31 6.69 3.82
N GLN A 57 8.50 7.15 3.40
CA GLN A 57 9.03 8.47 3.73
C GLN A 57 8.84 9.46 2.58
N VAL A 58 7.58 9.77 2.28
CA VAL A 58 7.24 10.94 1.45
C VAL A 58 7.04 12.16 2.33
N PRO A 59 7.40 13.37 1.88
CA PRO A 59 7.06 14.58 2.61
C PRO A 59 5.53 14.73 2.70
N PRO A 60 5.00 15.27 3.81
CA PRO A 60 3.57 15.52 3.94
C PRO A 60 3.04 16.36 2.77
N GLY A 61 1.92 15.95 2.19
CA GLY A 61 1.38 16.62 1.00
C GLY A 61 2.20 16.40 -0.27
N PHE A 62 2.99 15.32 -0.37
CA PHE A 62 3.54 14.90 -1.66
C PHE A 62 2.46 14.29 -2.56
N TYR A 63 1.67 13.38 -2.00
CA TYR A 63 0.54 12.78 -2.67
C TYR A 63 -0.70 13.67 -2.62
N SER A 64 -1.58 13.49 -3.61
CA SER A 64 -2.95 13.98 -3.55
C SER A 64 -3.69 13.30 -2.41
N LYS A 65 -4.73 13.94 -1.88
CA LYS A 65 -5.52 13.38 -0.76
C LYS A 65 -6.10 12.01 -1.10
N ASP A 66 -6.54 11.82 -2.34
CA ASP A 66 -7.11 10.56 -2.81
C ASP A 66 -6.05 9.45 -2.93
N LEU A 67 -4.83 9.78 -3.36
CA LEU A 67 -3.74 8.81 -3.42
C LEU A 67 -3.23 8.47 -2.02
N GLU A 68 -3.09 9.46 -1.14
CA GLU A 68 -2.68 9.27 0.25
C GLU A 68 -3.67 8.34 0.98
N ALA A 69 -4.99 8.58 0.84
CA ALA A 69 -6.00 7.70 1.40
C ALA A 69 -5.93 6.25 0.85
N LEU A 70 -5.55 6.08 -0.42
CA LEU A 70 -5.38 4.76 -1.03
C LEU A 70 -4.15 4.02 -0.48
N VAL A 71 -3.03 4.73 -0.31
CA VAL A 71 -1.80 4.20 0.32
C VAL A 71 -2.07 3.83 1.78
N ASP A 72 -2.74 4.71 2.52
CA ASP A 72 -3.13 4.45 3.92
C ASP A 72 -4.04 3.22 4.03
N ALA A 73 -5.06 3.12 3.16
CA ALA A 73 -5.93 1.96 3.13
C ALA A 73 -5.13 0.67 2.86
N ASN A 74 -4.17 0.71 1.94
CA ASN A 74 -3.32 -0.43 1.62
C ASN A 74 -2.44 -0.87 2.80
N ILE A 75 -1.78 0.07 3.46
CA ILE A 75 -0.97 -0.20 4.66
C ILE A 75 -1.85 -0.80 5.77
N GLN A 76 -3.04 -0.24 6.00
CA GLN A 76 -3.96 -0.73 7.03
C GLN A 76 -4.49 -2.13 6.71
N LEU A 77 -4.86 -2.40 5.46
CA LEU A 77 -5.33 -3.71 5.02
C LEU A 77 -4.23 -4.76 5.13
N CYS A 78 -3.01 -4.43 4.70
CA CYS A 78 -1.85 -5.31 4.85
C CYS A 78 -1.61 -5.63 6.34
N TYR A 79 -1.55 -4.62 7.21
CA TYR A 79 -1.32 -4.81 8.64
C TYR A 79 -2.41 -5.64 9.33
N SER A 80 -3.68 -5.40 9.00
CA SER A 80 -4.82 -5.97 9.74
C SER A 80 -5.37 -7.27 9.16
N LEU A 81 -5.28 -7.46 7.85
CA LEU A 81 -5.99 -8.52 7.13
C LEU A 81 -5.09 -9.41 6.27
N SER A 82 -3.79 -9.11 6.12
CA SER A 82 -2.90 -10.00 5.37
C SER A 82 -2.87 -11.38 6.01
N ARG A 83 -3.06 -12.41 5.15
CA ARG A 83 -3.16 -13.80 5.58
C ARG A 83 -1.94 -14.63 5.23
N SER A 84 -1.02 -14.13 4.39
CA SER A 84 0.25 -14.77 4.10
C SER A 84 1.40 -14.18 4.92
N ASP A 85 2.54 -14.88 4.94
CA ASP A 85 3.80 -14.35 5.48
C ASP A 85 4.57 -13.51 4.46
N ASP A 86 4.02 -13.32 3.26
CA ASP A 86 4.63 -12.45 2.26
C ASP A 86 4.61 -11.01 2.78
N VAL A 87 5.68 -10.28 2.49
CA VAL A 87 5.72 -8.85 2.77
C VAL A 87 4.63 -8.21 1.90
N CYS A 88 3.72 -7.46 2.51
CA CYS A 88 2.65 -6.76 1.80
C CYS A 88 2.75 -5.26 2.02
N GLY A 89 2.02 -4.54 1.18
CA GLY A 89 1.87 -3.11 1.27
C GLY A 89 2.78 -2.33 0.33
N TYR A 90 2.43 -1.06 0.15
CA TYR A 90 3.14 -0.14 -0.73
C TYR A 90 4.64 -0.08 -0.42
N GLY A 91 5.45 -0.54 -1.38
CA GLY A 91 6.90 -0.55 -1.26
C GLY A 91 7.50 -1.66 -0.39
N ALA A 92 6.70 -2.70 -0.08
CA ALA A 92 7.20 -3.93 0.54
C ALA A 92 8.35 -4.58 -0.26
N ASP A 93 8.23 -4.58 -1.58
CA ASP A 93 9.12 -5.30 -2.50
C ASP A 93 10.21 -4.40 -3.12
N GLY A 94 10.46 -3.21 -2.57
CA GLY A 94 11.54 -2.34 -3.03
C GLY A 94 11.19 -0.85 -3.02
N ASP A 95 12.12 -0.05 -3.53
CA ASP A 95 11.96 1.39 -3.65
C ASP A 95 11.11 1.74 -4.88
N VAL A 96 9.84 2.00 -4.63
CA VAL A 96 8.83 2.43 -5.61
C VAL A 96 9.21 3.71 -6.36
N PHE A 97 10.02 4.58 -5.78
CA PHE A 97 10.47 5.81 -6.44
C PHE A 97 11.69 5.57 -7.32
N LEU A 98 12.34 4.42 -7.18
CA LEU A 98 13.45 4.01 -8.02
C LEU A 98 13.08 2.85 -8.96
N ASP A 99 11.88 2.28 -8.81
CA ASP A 99 11.43 1.05 -9.50
C ASP A 99 12.52 -0.03 -9.45
N ALA A 100 13.03 -0.27 -8.25
CA ALA A 100 14.16 -1.15 -7.99
C ALA A 100 14.13 -1.77 -6.58
N GLN A 101 14.54 -3.04 -6.48
CA GLN A 101 14.74 -3.75 -5.22
C GLN A 101 16.08 -3.40 -4.56
N ASP A 102 17.09 -3.15 -5.38
CA ASP A 102 18.44 -2.79 -4.94
C ASP A 102 18.99 -1.70 -5.87
N VAL A 103 19.92 -0.92 -5.34
CA VAL A 103 20.53 0.22 -6.03
C VAL A 103 22.02 0.26 -5.74
N SER A 104 22.78 1.00 -6.55
CA SER A 104 24.20 1.19 -6.26
C SER A 104 24.39 1.78 -4.85
N PRO A 105 25.28 1.22 -4.01
CA PRO A 105 25.61 1.78 -2.69
C PRO A 105 26.13 3.22 -2.76
N SER A 106 26.58 3.61 -3.94
CA SER A 106 27.16 4.91 -4.23
C SER A 106 26.25 5.79 -5.10
N LEU A 107 24.98 5.38 -5.24
CA LEU A 107 23.94 6.17 -5.90
C LEU A 107 23.66 7.44 -5.10
N ASP A 108 23.74 8.58 -5.78
CA ASP A 108 23.31 9.89 -5.30
C ASP A 108 22.62 10.64 -6.45
N PHE A 109 22.13 11.85 -6.18
CA PHE A 109 21.40 12.64 -7.17
C PHE A 109 22.23 12.92 -8.43
N ASP A 110 23.50 13.30 -8.29
CA ASP A 110 24.35 13.68 -9.41
C ASP A 110 24.75 12.45 -10.23
N ARG A 111 25.09 11.34 -9.56
CA ARG A 111 25.50 10.09 -10.19
C ARG A 111 24.34 9.36 -10.86
N SER A 112 23.12 9.54 -10.37
CA SER A 112 21.93 8.98 -11.00
C SER A 112 21.67 9.53 -12.41
N SER A 113 22.37 10.60 -12.82
CA SER A 113 22.10 11.29 -14.08
C SER A 113 20.63 11.73 -14.20
N PHE A 114 20.05 12.16 -13.07
CA PHE A 114 18.65 12.55 -12.98
C PHE A 114 18.30 13.63 -14.00
N LYS A 115 17.24 13.40 -14.75
CA LYS A 115 16.63 14.36 -15.66
C LYS A 115 15.13 14.34 -15.47
N ILE A 116 14.54 15.51 -15.66
CA ILE A 116 13.12 15.70 -15.53
C ILE A 116 12.61 16.53 -16.70
N SER A 117 11.45 16.17 -17.22
CA SER A 117 10.81 16.92 -18.29
C SER A 117 9.31 16.80 -18.21
N ARG A 118 8.61 17.81 -18.75
CA ARG A 118 7.16 17.76 -18.87
C ARG A 118 6.80 17.04 -20.15
N VAL A 119 5.94 16.02 -20.06
CA VAL A 119 5.48 15.25 -21.23
C VAL A 119 4.02 15.53 -21.57
N ASP A 120 3.23 16.05 -20.62
CA ASP A 120 1.87 16.53 -20.82
C ASP A 120 1.54 17.66 -19.82
N ASP A 121 0.37 18.28 -19.88
CA ASP A 121 0.00 19.41 -19.03
C ASP A 121 0.04 19.08 -17.53
N ASN A 122 -0.32 17.85 -17.17
CA ASN A 122 -0.31 17.35 -15.81
C ASN A 122 0.61 16.13 -15.64
N VAL A 123 1.57 15.92 -16.55
CA VAL A 123 2.45 14.76 -16.49
C VAL A 123 3.90 15.18 -16.63
N VAL A 124 4.68 14.78 -15.63
CA VAL A 124 6.12 14.99 -15.57
C VAL A 124 6.82 13.64 -15.61
N GLU A 125 7.86 13.54 -16.41
CA GLU A 125 8.67 12.32 -16.56
C GLU A 125 10.04 12.54 -15.92
N ALA A 126 10.38 11.65 -14.99
CA ALA A 126 11.70 11.55 -14.39
C ALA A 126 12.45 10.36 -15.01
N THR A 127 13.69 10.58 -15.38
CA THR A 127 14.60 9.53 -15.86
C THR A 127 15.91 9.59 -15.08
N PHE A 128 16.41 8.45 -14.67
CA PHE A 128 17.63 8.31 -13.87
C PHE A 128 18.19 6.90 -14.02
N ASN A 129 19.42 6.66 -13.57
CA ASN A 129 20.07 5.36 -13.59
C ASN A 129 20.39 4.91 -12.16
N VAL A 130 19.89 3.74 -11.76
CA VAL A 130 20.07 3.22 -10.39
C VAL A 130 21.40 2.49 -10.16
N TYR A 131 22.11 2.13 -11.24
CA TYR A 131 23.49 1.62 -11.24
C TYR A 131 24.32 2.29 -12.35
N PRO A 132 24.73 3.56 -12.15
CA PRO A 132 25.35 4.36 -13.21
C PRO A 132 26.64 3.76 -13.76
N ASP A 133 27.34 2.94 -12.97
CA ASP A 133 28.59 2.28 -13.37
C ASP A 133 28.37 1.00 -14.20
N MET A 134 27.11 0.53 -14.33
CA MET A 134 26.75 -0.70 -15.05
C MET A 134 26.02 -0.46 -16.38
N GLY A 135 25.95 0.80 -16.82
CA GLY A 135 25.37 1.19 -18.11
C GLY A 135 23.84 1.33 -18.13
N THR A 136 23.28 1.52 -19.32
CA THR A 136 21.88 1.96 -19.52
C THR A 136 20.82 0.90 -19.26
N ALA A 137 21.20 -0.36 -19.03
CA ALA A 137 20.26 -1.41 -18.63
C ALA A 137 19.58 -1.11 -17.27
N TYR A 138 20.18 -0.21 -16.49
CA TYR A 138 19.70 0.24 -15.19
C TYR A 138 19.06 1.63 -15.23
N ASP A 139 18.81 2.15 -16.44
CA ASP A 139 17.98 3.33 -16.61
C ASP A 139 16.55 3.01 -16.15
N ARG A 140 15.94 4.01 -15.53
CA ARG A 140 14.58 3.99 -15.02
C ARG A 140 13.86 5.21 -15.53
N GLN A 141 12.56 5.05 -15.71
CA GLN A 141 11.67 6.08 -16.20
C GLN A 141 10.36 5.96 -15.42
N ILE A 142 9.97 7.05 -14.76
CA ILE A 142 8.73 7.13 -14.00
C ILE A 142 7.99 8.39 -14.45
N ARG A 143 6.71 8.25 -14.79
CA ARG A 143 5.84 9.40 -15.09
C ARG A 143 4.94 9.68 -13.90
N TYR A 144 5.01 10.91 -13.42
CA TYR A 144 4.17 11.43 -12.35
C TYR A 144 2.97 12.13 -12.96
N VAL A 145 1.78 11.62 -12.68
CA VAL A 145 0.52 12.30 -12.99
C VAL A 145 0.22 13.22 -11.82
N LEU A 146 0.10 14.51 -12.10
CA LEU A 146 -0.05 15.56 -11.11
C LEU A 146 -1.48 16.10 -11.08
N VAL A 147 -1.92 16.57 -9.92
CA VAL A 147 -3.17 17.30 -9.74
C VAL A 147 -2.91 18.56 -8.95
N GLN A 148 -3.59 19.64 -9.32
CA GLN A 148 -3.55 20.89 -8.57
C GLN A 148 -4.58 20.81 -7.44
N GLU A 149 -4.13 20.88 -6.18
CA GLU A 149 -4.98 21.07 -5.01
C GLU A 149 -4.82 22.50 -4.46
N ASP A 150 -5.61 22.85 -3.43
CA ASP A 150 -5.61 24.18 -2.80
C ASP A 150 -4.21 24.61 -2.32
N ASP A 151 -3.41 23.64 -1.86
CA ASP A 151 -2.07 23.85 -1.29
C ASP A 151 -0.92 23.60 -2.30
N GLY A 152 -1.22 23.45 -3.60
CA GLY A 152 -0.23 23.26 -4.66
C GLY A 152 -0.39 21.97 -5.48
N TRP A 153 0.58 21.71 -6.35
CA TRP A 153 0.66 20.47 -7.13
C TRP A 153 0.94 19.27 -6.23
N ARG A 154 0.29 18.15 -6.52
CA ARG A 154 0.39 16.88 -5.80
C ARG A 154 0.51 15.72 -6.78
N VAL A 155 1.21 14.66 -6.38
CA VAL A 155 1.26 13.41 -7.15
C VAL A 155 -0.05 12.65 -6.97
N ASN A 156 -0.76 12.42 -8.07
CA ASN A 156 -2.01 11.68 -8.09
C ASN A 156 -1.84 10.22 -8.55
N ASP A 157 -0.86 9.96 -9.41
CA ASP A 157 -0.47 8.61 -9.84
C ASP A 157 1.00 8.58 -10.26
N MET A 158 1.60 7.39 -10.24
CA MET A 158 2.92 7.10 -10.79
C MET A 158 2.78 6.00 -11.82
N LEU A 159 3.25 6.26 -13.04
CA LEU A 159 3.24 5.31 -14.14
C LEU A 159 4.66 4.79 -14.37
N PHE A 160 4.79 3.47 -14.34
CA PHE A 160 6.04 2.76 -14.55
C PHE A 160 6.10 2.16 -15.96
N SER A 161 7.17 1.44 -16.24
CA SER A 161 7.29 0.64 -17.46
C SER A 161 6.11 -0.33 -17.62
N GLN A 162 5.83 -0.73 -18.87
CA GLN A 162 4.71 -1.63 -19.21
C GLN A 162 3.31 -1.10 -18.84
N ASN A 163 3.16 0.23 -18.70
CA ASN A 163 1.88 0.88 -18.39
C ASN A 163 1.29 0.46 -17.04
N ARG A 164 2.18 0.07 -16.10
CA ARG A 164 1.88 -0.13 -14.69
C ARG A 164 1.53 1.21 -14.04
N SER A 165 0.53 1.23 -13.17
CA SER A 165 0.05 2.41 -12.45
C SER A 165 0.03 2.10 -10.96
N MET A 166 0.63 2.97 -10.15
CA MET A 166 0.62 2.86 -8.69
C MET A 166 -0.81 2.77 -8.15
N ARG A 167 -1.72 3.61 -8.63
CA ARG A 167 -3.12 3.57 -8.19
C ARG A 167 -3.77 2.22 -8.48
N VAL A 168 -3.57 1.69 -9.68
CA VAL A 168 -4.16 0.42 -10.11
C VAL A 168 -3.57 -0.73 -9.30
N GLU A 169 -2.26 -0.74 -9.07
CA GLU A 169 -1.57 -1.77 -8.29
C GLU A 169 -2.03 -1.77 -6.83
N LEU A 170 -2.11 -0.60 -6.18
CA LEU A 170 -2.62 -0.47 -4.82
C LEU A 170 -4.07 -0.96 -4.71
N GLN A 171 -4.92 -0.61 -5.68
CA GLN A 171 -6.30 -1.07 -5.69
C GLN A 171 -6.39 -2.59 -5.86
N GLN A 172 -5.61 -3.16 -6.78
CA GLN A 172 -5.55 -4.60 -6.99
C GLN A 172 -5.04 -5.36 -5.77
N GLU A 173 -4.01 -4.83 -5.09
CA GLU A 173 -3.49 -5.42 -3.86
C GLU A 173 -4.54 -5.36 -2.74
N ASN A 174 -5.22 -4.23 -2.57
CA ASN A 174 -6.30 -4.07 -1.60
C ASN A 174 -7.43 -5.08 -1.84
N ASP A 175 -7.86 -5.21 -3.10
CA ASP A 175 -8.89 -6.16 -3.50
C ASP A 175 -8.45 -7.61 -3.29
N ALA A 176 -7.18 -7.92 -3.57
CA ALA A 176 -6.61 -9.25 -3.33
C ALA A 176 -6.53 -9.59 -1.83
N ILE A 177 -6.10 -8.64 -0.98
CA ILE A 177 -6.07 -8.80 0.47
C ILE A 177 -7.49 -9.06 0.99
N LEU A 178 -8.47 -8.25 0.56
CA LEU A 178 -9.87 -8.41 0.96
C LEU A 178 -10.47 -9.72 0.47
N ALA A 179 -10.16 -10.15 -0.76
CA ALA A 179 -10.63 -11.42 -1.31
C ALA A 179 -10.10 -12.61 -0.50
N ARG A 180 -8.79 -12.65 -0.22
CA ARG A 180 -8.17 -13.69 0.63
C ARG A 180 -8.75 -13.69 2.04
N ALA A 181 -8.89 -12.53 2.65
CA ALA A 181 -9.47 -12.41 3.99
C ALA A 181 -10.94 -12.89 4.07
N ARG A 182 -11.69 -12.82 2.97
CA ARG A 182 -13.06 -13.33 2.83
C ARG A 182 -13.14 -14.81 2.46
N ASP A 183 -12.04 -15.40 2.03
CA ASP A 183 -11.98 -16.82 1.70
C ASP A 183 -11.66 -17.64 2.96
N LEU A 184 -12.63 -18.45 3.39
CA LEU A 184 -12.48 -19.28 4.57
C LEU A 184 -11.46 -20.40 4.34
N GLY A 185 -11.39 -20.96 3.12
CA GLY A 185 -10.46 -22.02 2.77
C GLY A 185 -9.01 -21.52 2.85
N ASP A 186 -8.73 -20.34 2.31
CA ASP A 186 -7.42 -19.67 2.41
C ASP A 186 -7.07 -19.38 3.87
N THR A 187 -8.00 -18.75 4.61
CA THR A 187 -7.79 -18.40 6.03
C THR A 187 -7.50 -19.63 6.88
N ALA A 188 -8.35 -20.67 6.76
CA ALA A 188 -8.18 -21.91 7.51
C ALA A 188 -6.89 -22.64 7.08
N GLY A 189 -6.57 -22.64 5.78
CA GLY A 189 -5.34 -23.21 5.25
C GLY A 189 -4.09 -22.63 5.92
N TRP A 190 -4.01 -21.31 6.09
CA TRP A 190 -2.93 -20.66 6.82
C TRP A 190 -2.91 -21.01 8.31
N VAL A 191 -4.06 -21.02 8.98
CA VAL A 191 -4.14 -21.41 10.39
C VAL A 191 -3.63 -22.84 10.59
N PHE A 192 -4.10 -23.80 9.81
CA PHE A 192 -3.66 -25.19 9.90
C PHE A 192 -2.20 -25.38 9.47
N ASN A 193 -1.70 -24.59 8.52
CA ASN A 193 -0.28 -24.58 8.18
C ASN A 193 0.58 -24.20 9.40
N TYR A 194 0.21 -23.13 10.13
CA TYR A 194 0.91 -22.72 11.34
C TYR A 194 0.76 -23.69 12.50
N LEU A 195 -0.43 -24.25 12.70
CA LEU A 195 -0.63 -25.28 13.72
C LEU A 195 0.16 -26.57 13.43
N ARG A 196 0.55 -26.84 12.18
CA ARG A 196 1.34 -28.04 11.82
C ARG A 196 2.85 -27.87 12.02
N ASN A 197 3.31 -26.63 12.26
CA ASN A 197 4.71 -26.29 12.38
C ASN A 197 4.97 -25.61 13.72
N ASP A 198 5.58 -26.33 14.66
CA ASP A 198 5.77 -25.92 16.05
C ASP A 198 6.50 -24.56 16.16
N ASP A 199 7.42 -24.27 15.24
CA ASP A 199 8.17 -23.00 15.18
C ASP A 199 7.33 -21.80 14.71
N MET A 200 6.07 -22.03 14.30
CA MET A 200 5.16 -21.02 13.76
C MET A 200 3.84 -20.89 14.56
N LEU A 201 3.73 -21.57 15.70
CA LEU A 201 2.49 -21.60 16.49
C LEU A 201 2.03 -20.20 16.93
N ASP A 202 2.98 -19.31 17.23
CA ASP A 202 2.72 -17.91 17.56
C ASP A 202 2.09 -17.13 16.39
N ARG A 203 2.37 -17.52 15.14
CA ARG A 203 1.78 -16.91 13.95
C ARG A 203 0.30 -17.23 13.82
N ALA A 204 -0.15 -18.41 14.28
CA ALA A 204 -1.58 -18.75 14.28
C ALA A 204 -2.42 -17.78 15.12
N VAL A 205 -1.83 -17.18 16.16
CA VAL A 205 -2.47 -16.19 17.03
C VAL A 205 -2.99 -14.98 16.25
N ARG A 206 -2.38 -14.63 15.11
CA ARG A 206 -2.84 -13.50 14.28
C ARG A 206 -4.23 -13.70 13.66
N PHE A 207 -4.73 -14.94 13.62
CA PHE A 207 -6.06 -15.26 13.09
C PHE A 207 -7.12 -15.34 14.18
N ILE A 208 -6.74 -15.17 15.45
CA ILE A 208 -7.64 -15.32 16.58
C ILE A 208 -8.27 -13.97 16.91
N ALA A 209 -9.60 -13.95 16.98
CA ALA A 209 -10.32 -12.82 17.51
C ALA A 209 -10.38 -12.91 19.04
N PHE A 210 -9.85 -11.89 19.71
CA PHE A 210 -9.82 -11.83 21.16
C PHE A 210 -10.97 -11.02 21.76
N PRO A 211 -11.56 -11.46 22.88
CA PRO A 211 -11.26 -12.72 23.58
C PRO A 211 -11.78 -13.95 22.81
N VAL A 212 -10.99 -15.02 22.78
CA VAL A 212 -11.34 -16.29 22.12
C VAL A 212 -11.95 -17.25 23.13
N GLN A 213 -12.96 -18.01 22.74
CA GLN A 213 -13.54 -19.04 23.61
C GLN A 213 -12.77 -20.36 23.45
N VAL A 214 -12.16 -20.88 24.50
CA VAL A 214 -11.48 -22.19 24.49
C VAL A 214 -12.23 -23.16 25.39
N CYS A 215 -12.73 -24.26 24.82
CA CYS A 215 -13.39 -25.34 25.55
C CYS A 215 -12.45 -26.53 25.69
N ASP A 216 -12.26 -26.99 26.92
CA ASP A 216 -11.46 -28.18 27.21
C ASP A 216 -12.14 -29.47 26.73
N GLN A 217 -11.45 -30.61 26.89
CA GLN A 217 -11.97 -31.95 26.55
C GLN A 217 -13.23 -32.36 27.32
N TYR A 218 -13.61 -31.63 28.38
CA TYR A 218 -14.84 -31.86 29.16
C TYR A 218 -15.96 -30.90 28.78
N GLY A 219 -15.70 -29.93 27.89
CA GLY A 219 -16.67 -28.96 27.40
C GLY A 219 -16.79 -27.71 28.26
N ILE A 220 -15.88 -27.49 29.20
CA ILE A 220 -15.83 -26.27 30.00
C ILE A 220 -15.14 -25.20 29.16
N CYS A 221 -15.89 -24.15 28.82
CA CYS A 221 -15.40 -23.06 27.96
C CYS A 221 -14.96 -21.85 28.79
N THR A 222 -13.78 -21.32 28.47
CA THR A 222 -13.23 -20.10 29.09
C THR A 222 -12.89 -19.08 27.99
N ALA A 223 -13.22 -17.81 28.22
CA ALA A 223 -12.77 -16.72 27.37
C ALA A 223 -11.31 -16.37 27.70
N MET A 224 -10.42 -16.51 26.73
CA MET A 224 -8.98 -16.27 26.86
C MET A 224 -8.57 -15.00 26.13
N LYS A 225 -7.61 -14.27 26.72
CA LYS A 225 -6.95 -13.12 26.11
C LYS A 225 -5.70 -13.58 25.34
N ARG A 226 -5.12 -12.69 24.55
CA ARG A 226 -3.94 -12.97 23.73
C ARG A 226 -2.73 -13.43 24.54
N ASP A 227 -2.57 -12.88 25.74
CA ASP A 227 -1.47 -13.13 26.67
C ASP A 227 -1.75 -14.25 27.69
N ASP A 228 -2.89 -14.94 27.57
CA ASP A 228 -3.22 -16.05 28.46
C ASP A 228 -2.33 -17.27 28.13
N PRO A 229 -1.49 -17.75 29.06
CA PRO A 229 -0.58 -18.86 28.78
C PRO A 229 -1.31 -20.17 28.44
N ARG A 230 -2.58 -20.32 28.85
CA ARG A 230 -3.40 -21.48 28.52
C ARG A 230 -3.79 -21.53 27.04
N LEU A 231 -3.78 -20.39 26.35
CA LEU A 231 -4.04 -20.35 24.92
C LEU A 231 -2.95 -21.11 24.14
N MET A 232 -1.68 -20.85 24.46
CA MET A 232 -0.58 -21.54 23.80
C MET A 232 -0.63 -23.05 24.07
N GLN A 233 -0.98 -23.47 25.29
CA GLN A 233 -1.19 -24.89 25.60
C GLN A 233 -2.32 -25.52 24.77
N ALA A 234 -3.41 -24.79 24.52
CA ALA A 234 -4.51 -25.27 23.68
C ALA A 234 -4.11 -25.36 22.20
N LEU A 235 -3.32 -24.40 21.69
CA LEU A 235 -2.79 -24.42 20.33
C LEU A 235 -1.76 -25.54 20.13
N ASP A 236 -0.91 -25.79 21.13
CA ASP A 236 0.07 -26.89 21.15
C ASP A 236 -0.64 -28.25 21.14
N TYR A 237 -1.68 -28.41 21.97
CA TYR A 237 -2.52 -29.61 21.95
C TYR A 237 -3.24 -29.83 20.60
N LEU A 238 -3.69 -28.75 19.95
CA LEU A 238 -4.23 -28.82 18.58
C LEU A 238 -3.18 -29.28 17.56
N ALA A 239 -1.96 -28.77 17.68
CA ALA A 239 -0.82 -29.10 16.82
C ALA A 239 -0.44 -30.58 16.92
N ASP A 240 -0.45 -31.14 18.13
CA ASP A 240 -0.11 -32.54 18.39
C ASP A 240 -1.18 -33.53 17.89
N ASN A 241 -2.46 -33.15 17.99
CA ASN A 241 -3.59 -34.03 17.68
C ASN A 241 -4.05 -33.88 16.22
N LYS A 242 -3.08 -33.85 15.28
CA LYS A 242 -3.24 -33.65 13.84
C LYS A 242 -4.38 -34.48 13.26
N GLY A 243 -5.55 -33.88 13.10
CA GLY A 243 -6.60 -34.42 12.26
C GLY A 243 -6.17 -34.27 10.81
N ASP A 244 -5.55 -35.29 10.23
CA ASP A 244 -5.15 -35.34 8.80
C ASP A 244 -6.33 -35.20 7.81
N ASN A 245 -7.55 -35.01 8.30
CA ASN A 245 -8.80 -35.06 7.54
C ASN A 245 -9.67 -33.79 7.63
N ASP A 246 -9.15 -32.65 8.09
CA ASP A 246 -9.91 -31.40 8.01
C ASP A 246 -10.03 -30.97 6.54
N GLN A 247 -11.11 -31.41 5.90
CA GLN A 247 -11.46 -31.05 4.54
C GLN A 247 -11.76 -29.55 4.51
N LEU A 248 -10.76 -28.78 4.05
CA LEU A 248 -10.91 -27.35 3.89
C LEU A 248 -12.01 -27.05 2.86
N PRO A 249 -12.85 -26.05 3.10
CA PRO A 249 -13.79 -25.58 2.10
C PRO A 249 -13.04 -25.17 0.83
N ARG A 250 -13.64 -25.44 -0.33
CA ARG A 250 -13.11 -24.95 -1.61
C ARG A 250 -13.29 -23.44 -1.70
N PRO A 251 -12.46 -22.74 -2.51
CA PRO A 251 -12.64 -21.32 -2.75
C PRO A 251 -14.06 -20.99 -3.18
N GLY A 252 -14.70 -20.03 -2.51
CA GLY A 252 -16.08 -19.61 -2.76
C GLY A 252 -17.19 -20.56 -2.29
N GLU A 253 -16.88 -21.70 -1.67
CA GLU A 253 -17.89 -22.63 -1.13
C GLU A 253 -18.67 -22.00 0.04
N VAL A 254 -17.97 -21.24 0.88
CA VAL A 254 -18.56 -20.57 2.04
C VAL A 254 -18.71 -19.09 1.74
N GLN A 255 -19.95 -18.63 1.57
CA GLN A 255 -20.24 -17.21 1.46
C GLN A 255 -19.93 -16.49 2.78
N ALA A 256 -19.12 -15.42 2.72
CA ALA A 256 -18.82 -14.54 3.82
C ALA A 256 -20.01 -13.63 4.16
N SER A 257 -20.44 -13.64 5.42
CA SER A 257 -21.51 -12.77 5.93
C SER A 257 -21.28 -12.51 7.42
N ASP A 258 -21.38 -11.26 7.86
CA ASP A 258 -21.06 -10.88 9.25
C ASP A 258 -21.81 -11.73 10.27
N GLY A 259 -21.08 -12.22 11.28
CA GLY A 259 -21.56 -13.10 12.34
C GLY A 259 -21.74 -14.57 11.93
N LYS A 260 -21.51 -14.94 10.67
CA LYS A 260 -21.56 -16.34 10.25
C LYS A 260 -20.43 -17.13 10.87
N VAL A 261 -20.79 -18.27 11.46
CA VAL A 261 -19.86 -19.21 12.11
C VAL A 261 -19.76 -20.48 11.27
N VAL A 262 -18.55 -20.95 11.01
CA VAL A 262 -18.27 -22.21 10.32
C VAL A 262 -17.26 -23.02 11.13
N PRO A 263 -17.64 -24.22 11.62
CA PRO A 263 -16.71 -25.11 12.27
C PRO A 263 -15.84 -25.83 11.25
N ILE A 264 -14.53 -25.88 11.48
CA ILE A 264 -13.56 -26.72 10.75
C ILE A 264 -12.68 -27.39 11.81
N GLY A 265 -12.80 -28.72 11.93
CA GLY A 265 -12.18 -29.48 13.01
C GLY A 265 -12.58 -28.92 14.39
N ALA A 266 -11.59 -28.67 15.23
CA ALA A 266 -11.76 -28.08 16.55
C ALA A 266 -11.94 -26.55 16.56
N LEU A 267 -11.90 -25.87 15.40
CA LEU A 267 -11.94 -24.42 15.33
C LEU A 267 -13.29 -23.93 14.81
N ASP A 268 -13.89 -22.92 15.46
CA ASP A 268 -14.98 -22.16 14.86
C ASP A 268 -14.44 -20.85 14.28
N PHE A 269 -14.65 -20.69 12.98
CA PHE A 269 -14.34 -19.47 12.26
C PHE A 269 -15.59 -18.59 12.17
N THR A 270 -15.50 -17.36 12.66
CA THR A 270 -16.56 -16.36 12.52
C THR A 270 -16.12 -15.29 11.53
N PHE A 271 -16.98 -14.97 10.55
CA PHE A 271 -16.76 -13.83 9.69
C PHE A 271 -17.16 -12.54 10.40
N GLN A 272 -16.20 -11.64 10.60
CA GLN A 272 -16.42 -10.33 11.21
C GLN A 272 -15.33 -9.36 10.78
N ASN A 273 -15.61 -8.06 10.81
CA ASN A 273 -14.65 -7.02 10.41
C ASN A 273 -14.00 -7.31 9.04
N ARG A 274 -14.83 -7.78 8.09
CA ARG A 274 -14.45 -8.11 6.70
C ARG A 274 -13.56 -9.35 6.52
N ALA A 275 -13.38 -10.18 7.55
CA ALA A 275 -12.55 -11.38 7.42
C ALA A 275 -12.97 -12.54 8.33
N TRP A 276 -12.43 -13.73 8.06
CA TRP A 276 -12.61 -14.89 8.94
C TRP A 276 -11.63 -14.87 10.11
N TRP A 277 -12.14 -15.18 11.30
CA TRP A 277 -11.37 -15.21 12.54
C TRP A 277 -11.71 -16.45 13.34
N VAL A 278 -10.71 -17.06 13.97
CA VAL A 278 -10.93 -18.10 14.97
C VAL A 278 -11.52 -17.43 16.21
N THR A 279 -12.77 -17.75 16.53
CA THR A 279 -13.48 -17.23 17.70
C THR A 279 -13.69 -18.29 18.78
N LYS A 280 -13.58 -19.57 18.41
CA LYS A 280 -13.67 -20.67 19.36
C LYS A 280 -12.71 -21.80 19.02
N ILE A 281 -12.13 -22.39 20.06
CA ILE A 281 -11.36 -23.64 20.03
C ILE A 281 -12.12 -24.65 20.91
N ASP A 282 -12.62 -25.75 20.34
CA ASP A 282 -13.38 -26.79 21.03
C ASP A 282 -12.64 -28.12 21.01
N LEU A 283 -11.80 -28.36 22.03
CA LEU A 283 -10.89 -29.50 22.09
C LEU A 283 -11.62 -30.85 22.20
N ARG A 284 -12.91 -30.86 22.58
CA ARG A 284 -13.74 -32.08 22.55
C ARG A 284 -13.85 -32.68 21.17
N ARG A 285 -13.74 -31.87 20.11
CA ARG A 285 -13.84 -32.34 18.72
C ARG A 285 -12.61 -33.12 18.27
N LEU A 286 -11.56 -33.14 19.09
CA LEU A 286 -10.36 -33.95 18.87
C LEU A 286 -10.41 -35.28 19.63
N ALA A 287 -11.35 -35.44 20.56
CA ALA A 287 -11.49 -36.69 21.32
C ALA A 287 -12.08 -37.78 20.39
N PRO A 288 -11.52 -39.00 20.40
CA PRO A 288 -12.00 -40.13 19.60
C PRO A 288 -13.41 -40.59 19.99
#